data_AF-A0A2S5CVQ7-F1
#
_entry.id   AF-A0A2S5CVQ7-F1
#
_cell.length_a   1.000
_cell.length_b   1.000
_cell.length_c   1.000
_cell.angle_alpha   90.00
_cell.angle_beta   90.00
_cell.angle_gamma   90.00
#
_symmetry.space_group_name_H-M   'P 1'
#
loop_
_entity.id
_entity.type
_entity.pdbx_description
1 polymer ?
#
loop_
_entity_poly.entity_id
_entity_poly.type
_entity_poly.pdbx_seq_one_letter_code
_entity_poly.pdbx_strand_id
1 'polypeptide(L)' 'MIQQIVKWFLLTILIISSISFIIVIQSNYIADALAARSIPIAIVVGLSSLAVAIMFRK' A
#
# COMPACT_ATOMS: atom_id res chain seq x y z
N MET A 1 -18.26 -15.46 -6.46
CA MET A 1 -16.86 -15.98 -6.50
C MET A 1 -15.85 -14.90 -6.88
N ILE A 2 -15.98 -14.25 -8.05
CA ILE A 2 -15.05 -13.20 -8.52
C ILE A 2 -14.91 -12.01 -7.55
N GLN A 3 -16.02 -11.47 -7.01
CA GLN A 3 -15.94 -10.37 -6.04
C GLN A 3 -15.14 -10.71 -4.79
N GLN A 4 -15.22 -11.95 -4.31
CA GLN A 4 -14.46 -12.43 -3.15
C GLN A 4 -12.96 -12.46 -3.47
N ILE A 5 -12.60 -12.90 -4.67
CA ILE A 5 -11.21 -12.92 -5.15
C ILE A 5 -10.67 -11.49 -5.23
N VAL A 6 -11.42 -10.55 -5.79
CA VAL A 6 -11.03 -9.13 -5.89
C VAL A 6 -10.83 -8.53 -4.50
N LYS A 7 -11.72 -8.80 -3.54
CA LYS A 7 -11.59 -8.35 -2.15
C LYS A 7 -10.30 -8.83 -1.51
N TRP A 8 -10.00 -10.13 -1.61
CA TRP A 8 -8.75 -10.70 -1.10
C TRP A 8 -7.52 -10.13 -1.78
N PHE A 9 -7.58 -9.94 -3.10
CA PHE A 9 -6.48 -9.36 -3.87
C PHE A 9 -6.16 -7.93 -3.44
N LEU A 10 -7.18 -7.07 -3.28
CA LEU A 10 -7.01 -5.70 -2.79
C LEU A 10 -6.43 -5.66 -1.37
N LEU A 11 -6.89 -6.56 -0.49
CA LEU A 11 -6.35 -6.71 0.86
C LEU A 11 -4.87 -7.07 0.84
N THR A 12 -4.48 -8.04 0.00
CA THR A 12 -3.08 -8.46 -0.14
C THR A 12 -2.20 -7.31 -0.64
N ILE A 13 -2.66 -6.54 -1.62
CA ILE A 13 -1.92 -5.36 -2.10
C ILE A 13 -1.74 -4.34 -0.99
N LEU A 14 -2.81 -4.03 -0.25
CA LEU A 14 -2.75 -3.07 0.85
C LEU A 14 -1.77 -3.51 1.94
N ILE A 15 -1.80 -4.79 2.33
CA ILE A 15 -0.90 -5.35 3.35
C ILE A 15 0.56 -5.28 2.88
N ILE A 16 0.85 -5.78 1.68
CA ILE A 16 2.23 -5.81 1.16
C ILE A 16 2.78 -4.39 1.00
N SER A 17 2.02 -3.50 0.39
CA SER A 17 2.44 -2.10 0.18
C SER A 17 2.68 -1.38 1.52
N SER A 18 1.83 -1.62 2.52
CA SER A 18 2.00 -1.02 3.86
C SER A 18 3.27 -1.52 4.54
N ILE A 19 3.55 -2.82 4.47
CA ILE A 19 4.78 -3.40 5.02
C ILE A 19 6.01 -2.83 4.30
N SER A 20 5.98 -2.78 2.96
CA SER A 20 7.07 -2.18 2.17
C SER A 20 7.31 -0.72 2.53
N PHE A 21 6.25 0.05 2.76
CA PHE A 21 6.36 1.46 3.15
C PHE A 21 7.04 1.63 4.50
N ILE A 22 6.66 0.82 5.50
CA ILE A 22 7.26 0.83 6.83
C ILE A 22 8.76 0.50 6.74
N ILE A 23 9.12 -0.53 5.98
CA ILE A 23 10.53 -0.93 5.79
C ILE A 23 11.34 0.21 5.18
N VAL A 24 10.81 0.90 4.18
CA VAL A 24 11.50 2.03 3.54
C VAL A 24 11.65 3.21 4.51
N ILE A 25 10.63 3.55 5.28
CA ILE A 25 10.74 4.64 6.28
C ILE A 25 11.77 4.33 7.36
N GLN A 26 11.88 3.06 7.78
CA GLN A 26 12.83 2.65 8.82
C GLN A 26 14.26 2.45 8.31
N SER A 27 14.47 2.48 7.00
CA SER A 27 15.81 2.32 6.44
C SER A 27 16.64 3.60 6.59
N ASN A 28 17.94 3.45 6.85
CA ASN A 28 18.89 4.56 7.03
C ASN A 28 19.28 5.22 5.69
N TYR A 29 18.31 5.68 4.91
CA TYR A 29 18.57 6.45 3.69
C TYR A 29 18.82 7.93 4.00
N ILE A 30 19.66 8.57 3.19
CA ILE A 30 19.68 10.04 3.07
C ILE A 30 18.30 10.54 2.59
N ALA A 31 17.91 11.74 3.02
CA ALA A 31 16.55 12.27 2.81
C ALA A 31 16.07 12.18 1.35
N ASP A 32 16.92 12.52 0.38
CA ASP A 32 16.57 12.46 -1.04
C ASP A 32 16.30 11.03 -1.53
N ALA A 33 17.14 10.08 -1.13
CA ALA A 33 16.96 8.67 -1.49
C ALA A 33 15.73 8.06 -0.79
N LEU A 34 15.44 8.51 0.42
CA LEU A 34 14.24 8.12 1.16
C LEU A 34 12.98 8.64 0.46
N ALA A 35 12.95 9.91 0.07
CA ALA A 35 11.81 10.51 -0.62
C ALA A 35 11.55 9.84 -1.98
N ALA A 36 12.61 9.62 -2.77
CA ALA A 36 12.51 8.98 -4.08
C ALA A 36 11.89 7.58 -4.04
N ARG A 37 12.10 6.84 -2.95
CA ARG A 37 11.55 5.48 -2.76
C ARG A 37 10.22 5.44 -2.01
N SER A 38 10.07 6.30 -1.01
CA SER A 38 8.88 6.29 -0.13
C SER A 38 7.65 6.89 -0.81
N ILE A 39 7.81 7.93 -1.65
CA ILE A 39 6.68 8.61 -2.30
C ILE A 39 5.87 7.66 -3.20
N PRO A 40 6.48 6.90 -4.15
CA PRO A 40 5.71 5.96 -4.97
C PRO A 40 4.98 4.91 -4.14
N ILE A 41 5.61 4.39 -3.07
CA ILE A 41 4.99 3.39 -2.21
C ILE A 41 3.84 4.00 -1.41
N ALA A 42 3.99 5.23 -0.90
CA ALA A 42 2.94 5.95 -0.18
C ALA A 42 1.68 6.12 -1.05
N ILE A 43 1.86 6.43 -2.34
CA ILE A 43 0.75 6.53 -3.30
C ILE A 43 0.04 5.19 -3.44
N VAL A 44 0.78 4.08 -3.59
CA VAL A 44 0.19 2.74 -3.69
C VAL A 44 -0.56 2.35 -2.41
N VAL A 45 -0.01 2.65 -1.23
CA VAL A 45 -0.68 2.42 0.06
C VAL A 45 -1.97 3.23 0.15
N GLY A 46 -1.91 4.52 -0.18
CA GLY A 46 -3.07 5.41 -0.15
C GLY A 46 -4.18 4.93 -1.09
N LEU A 47 -3.86 4.67 -2.36
CA LEU A 47 -4.85 4.23 -3.35
C LEU A 47 -5.42 2.84 -3.03
N SER A 48 -4.59 1.89 -2.59
CA SER A 48 -5.07 0.57 -2.19
C SER A 48 -5.97 0.64 -0.94
N SER A 49 -5.67 1.53 0.00
CA SER A 49 -6.53 1.75 1.18
C SER A 49 -7.91 2.29 0.80
N LEU A 50 -7.97 3.23 -0.15
CA LEU A 50 -9.22 3.76 -0.70
C LEU A 50 -10.00 2.68 -1.43
N ALA A 51 -9.33 1.88 -2.27
CA ALA A 51 -9.97 0.78 -3.01
C ALA A 51 -10.56 -0.26 -2.06
N VAL A 52 -9.84 -0.64 -1.00
CA VAL A 52 -10.35 -1.53 0.05
C VAL A 52 -11.52 -0.87 0.78
N ALA A 53 -11.41 0.39 1.20
CA ALA A 53 -12.49 1.09 1.90
C ALA A 53 -13.79 1.14 1.07
N ILE A 54 -13.68 1.39 -0.23
CA ILE A 54 -14.84 1.39 -1.15
C ILE A 54 -15.39 -0.03 -1.32
N MET A 55 -14.54 -1.03 -1.55
CA MET A 55 -14.98 -2.40 -1.82
C MET A 55 -15.59 -3.11 -0.60
N PHE A 56 -15.18 -2.73 0.60
CA PHE A 56 -15.68 -3.29 1.87
C PHE A 56 -16.78 -2.42 2.50
N ARG A 57 -17.09 -1.27 1.92
CA ARG A 57 -18.25 -0.47 2.31
C ARG A 57 -19.52 -1.29 2.10
N LYS A 58 -20.33 -1.42 3.16
CA LYS A 58 -21.64 -2.08 3.13
C LYS A 58 -22.67 -1.19 2.44
#